data_AF-A0A5D2MEU1-F1
#
_entry.id   AF-A0A5D2MEU1-F1
#
_cell.length_a   1.000
_cell.length_b   1.000
_cell.length_c   1.000
_cell.angle_alpha   90.00
_cell.angle_beta   90.00
_cell.angle_gamma   90.00
#
_symmetry.space_group_name_H-M   'P 1'
#
loop_
_entity.id
_entity.type
_entity.pdbx_description
1 polymer ?
#
loop_
_entity_poly.entity_id
_entity_poly.type
_entity_poly.pdbx_seq_one_letter_code
_entity_poly.pdbx_strand_id
1 'polypeptide(L)'
;MVDDGVRGWMADFGEGLPVDAVLYSGEDPIAAHNRYPELWAQINREFVEEWKSHCTGKEREDPQEDLVFFMRAGFRDSPKWGMLFWEGDQMVSWQANDGIKSSVVALLSSGLSGYAFNHSDIGGYCTMHLPFIRYCRTEELLLRWMELNAFTIVFRTHEGNKPWCNSQFYSNDKTLSHFARFAKVYKAWKFYRVELVKEAAQKGSPVCRHLFLHYPNDERVQSLSYEQFLVGSEILVVPVLHKGKKNVKVHFPVGETCSWQHIWTGKTYQKQGCQAWVEAPLGYPAVFVKVGSIVGETFLRNLKNFDIL
;
A
#
# COMPACT_ATOMS: atom_id res chain seq x y z
N MET A 1 -19.57 1.84 -18.65
CA MET A 1 -18.79 1.53 -17.42
C MET A 1 -19.58 1.88 -16.17
N VAL A 2 -19.69 3.15 -15.80
CA VAL A 2 -20.36 3.54 -14.54
C VAL A 2 -21.87 3.31 -14.57
N ASP A 3 -22.51 3.57 -15.71
CA ASP A 3 -23.93 3.27 -15.94
C ASP A 3 -24.24 1.77 -15.84
N ASP A 4 -23.25 0.91 -16.08
CA ASP A 4 -23.34 -0.55 -15.92
C ASP A 4 -23.05 -1.01 -14.48
N GLY A 5 -22.89 -0.07 -13.53
CA GLY A 5 -22.69 -0.36 -12.11
C GLY A 5 -21.23 -0.40 -11.64
N VAL A 6 -20.25 -0.13 -12.51
CA VAL A 6 -18.85 -0.01 -12.08
C VAL A 6 -18.67 1.19 -11.15
N ARG A 7 -18.00 1.00 -10.01
CA ARG A 7 -17.69 2.05 -9.03
C ARG A 7 -16.19 2.31 -8.84
N GLY A 8 -15.35 1.51 -9.48
CA GLY A 8 -13.95 1.83 -9.59
C GLY A 8 -13.21 1.00 -10.61
N TRP A 9 -12.07 1.50 -11.06
CA TRP A 9 -11.29 0.89 -12.14
C TRP A 9 -9.79 1.18 -12.02
N MET A 10 -9.00 0.32 -12.66
CA MET A 10 -7.60 0.61 -12.96
C MET A 10 -7.56 1.55 -14.16
N ALA A 11 -7.04 2.76 -13.98
CA ALA A 11 -6.71 3.69 -15.05
C ALA A 11 -5.23 3.47 -15.41
N ASP A 12 -4.97 2.38 -16.14
CA ASP A 12 -3.63 1.88 -16.46
C ASP A 12 -2.91 2.76 -17.50
N PHE A 13 -1.61 2.49 -17.69
CA PHE A 13 -0.70 3.17 -18.61
C PHE A 13 -0.52 4.67 -18.29
N GLY A 14 -0.13 5.44 -19.31
CA GLY A 14 0.27 6.84 -19.22
C GLY A 14 1.75 7.05 -19.58
N GLU A 15 2.59 6.05 -19.36
CA GLU A 15 4.05 6.12 -19.59
C GLU A 15 4.49 5.83 -21.04
N GLY A 16 3.54 5.50 -21.93
CA GLY A 16 3.83 4.93 -23.25
C GLY A 16 3.74 5.90 -24.43
N LEU A 17 3.69 7.22 -24.22
CA LEU A 17 3.59 8.16 -25.35
C LEU A 17 4.86 8.09 -26.22
N PRO A 18 4.80 7.76 -27.52
CA PRO A 18 6.01 7.71 -28.34
C PRO A 18 6.66 9.09 -28.48
N VAL A 19 7.99 9.13 -28.42
CA VAL A 19 8.77 10.38 -28.53
C VAL A 19 8.83 10.95 -29.95
N ASP A 20 8.27 10.23 -30.92
CA ASP A 20 8.12 10.61 -32.33
C ASP A 20 6.65 10.82 -32.72
N ALA A 21 5.74 10.91 -31.74
CA ALA A 21 4.33 11.16 -31.97
C ALA A 21 4.08 12.57 -32.54
N VAL A 22 3.09 12.69 -33.42
CA VAL A 22 2.56 13.99 -33.88
C VAL A 22 1.33 14.33 -33.05
N LEU A 23 1.47 15.29 -32.14
CA LEU A 23 0.40 15.70 -31.22
C LEU A 23 -0.48 16.78 -31.83
N TYR A 24 -1.80 16.70 -31.61
CA TYR A 24 -2.75 17.73 -32.05
C TYR A 24 -2.43 19.12 -31.47
N SER A 25 -1.93 19.18 -30.24
CA SER A 25 -1.52 20.43 -29.59
C SER A 25 -0.35 21.13 -30.30
N GLY A 26 0.38 20.42 -31.16
CA GLY A 26 1.66 20.89 -31.71
C GLY A 26 2.80 20.91 -30.69
N GLU A 27 2.59 20.39 -29.48
CA GLU A 27 3.63 20.28 -28.45
C GLU A 27 4.72 19.29 -28.88
N ASP A 28 5.95 19.53 -28.41
CA ASP A 28 7.06 18.59 -28.59
C ASP A 28 6.73 17.25 -27.88
N PRO A 29 6.72 16.11 -28.61
CA PRO A 29 6.38 14.82 -28.04
C PRO A 29 7.34 14.38 -26.91
N ILE A 30 8.58 14.85 -26.90
CA ILE A 30 9.53 14.55 -25.82
C ILE A 30 9.10 15.23 -24.51
N ALA A 31 8.72 16.51 -24.57
CA ALA A 31 8.19 17.23 -23.41
C ALA A 31 6.84 16.65 -22.95
N ALA A 32 5.98 16.30 -23.90
CA ALA A 32 4.67 15.72 -23.62
C ALA A 32 4.75 14.31 -23.02
N HIS A 33 5.79 13.52 -23.33
CA HIS A 33 5.95 12.15 -22.85
C HIS A 33 5.78 12.03 -21.33
N ASN A 34 6.51 12.86 -20.57
CA ASN A 34 6.45 12.85 -19.10
C ASN A 34 5.14 13.45 -18.56
N ARG A 35 4.49 14.35 -19.31
CA ARG A 35 3.22 14.97 -18.89
C ARG A 35 2.00 14.13 -19.21
N TYR A 36 2.13 13.14 -20.10
CA TYR A 36 1.02 12.31 -20.53
C TYR A 36 0.28 11.59 -19.39
N PRO A 37 0.96 11.03 -18.36
CA PRO A 37 0.28 10.50 -17.18
C PRO A 37 -0.58 11.53 -16.43
N GLU A 38 -0.20 12.81 -16.42
CA GLU A 38 -0.97 13.88 -15.78
C GLU A 38 -2.26 14.17 -16.53
N LEU A 39 -2.18 14.25 -17.86
CA LEU A 39 -3.34 14.42 -18.74
C LEU A 39 -4.30 13.23 -18.61
N TRP A 40 -3.75 12.01 -18.55
CA TRP A 40 -4.56 10.81 -18.34
C TRP A 40 -5.26 10.81 -16.97
N ALA A 41 -4.58 11.26 -15.92
CA ALA A 41 -5.16 11.40 -14.59
C ALA A 41 -6.27 12.47 -14.56
N GLN A 42 -6.03 13.60 -15.25
CA GLN A 42 -6.99 14.70 -15.34
C GLN A 42 -8.29 14.25 -16.01
N ILE A 43 -8.22 13.53 -17.14
CA ILE A 43 -9.41 13.02 -17.84
C ILE A 43 -10.25 12.12 -16.93
N ASN A 44 -9.60 11.21 -16.18
CA ASN A 44 -10.31 10.33 -15.25
C ASN A 44 -10.94 11.13 -14.09
N ARG A 45 -10.25 12.16 -13.60
CA ARG A 45 -10.78 13.04 -12.53
C ARG A 45 -11.98 13.85 -12.99
N GLU A 46 -11.87 14.51 -14.15
CA GLU A 46 -12.94 15.32 -14.74
C GLU A 46 -14.19 14.48 -14.95
N PHE A 47 -14.04 13.25 -15.48
CA PHE A 47 -15.16 12.32 -15.61
C PHE A 47 -15.84 12.00 -14.27
N VAL A 48 -15.07 11.74 -13.21
CA VAL A 48 -15.63 11.48 -11.87
C VAL A 48 -16.38 12.71 -11.32
N GLU A 49 -15.82 13.90 -11.51
CA GLU A 49 -16.42 15.16 -11.05
C GLU A 49 -17.71 15.50 -11.82
N GLU A 50 -17.69 15.36 -13.14
CA GLU A 50 -18.87 15.53 -14.00
C GLU A 50 -19.97 14.53 -13.62
N TRP A 51 -19.63 13.24 -13.51
CA TRP A 51 -20.59 12.22 -13.10
C TRP A 51 -21.22 12.53 -11.74
N LYS A 52 -20.42 12.97 -10.77
CA LYS A 52 -20.89 13.36 -9.44
C LYS A 52 -21.84 14.56 -9.50
N SER A 53 -21.55 15.55 -10.35
CA SER A 53 -22.41 16.73 -10.53
C SER A 53 -23.80 16.35 -11.07
N HIS A 54 -23.87 15.39 -12.00
CA HIS A 54 -25.12 14.87 -12.55
C HIS A 54 -25.93 14.00 -11.57
N CYS A 55 -25.32 13.56 -10.48
CA CYS A 55 -25.98 12.78 -9.43
C CYS A 55 -26.62 13.66 -8.33
N THR A 56 -26.31 14.97 -8.29
CA THR A 56 -26.87 15.89 -7.27
C THR A 56 -28.39 16.05 -7.45
N GLY A 57 -29.17 15.68 -6.43
CA GLY A 57 -30.64 15.73 -6.43
C GLY A 57 -31.33 14.35 -6.40
N LYS A 58 -30.59 13.25 -6.59
CA LYS A 58 -31.04 11.91 -6.16
C LYS A 58 -30.50 11.71 -4.74
N GLU A 59 -31.32 11.27 -3.80
CA GLU A 59 -30.95 10.93 -2.41
C GLU A 59 -29.85 9.84 -2.35
N ARG A 60 -28.62 10.17 -2.73
CA ARG A 60 -27.46 9.29 -2.73
C ARG A 60 -26.32 10.00 -2.02
N GLU A 61 -26.55 10.34 -0.76
CA GLU A 61 -25.47 10.52 0.22
C GLU A 61 -25.02 9.16 0.78
N ASP A 62 -25.08 8.07 0.00
CA ASP A 62 -24.42 6.83 0.38
C ASP A 62 -22.97 6.87 -0.14
N PRO A 63 -21.94 6.91 0.73
CA PRO A 63 -20.55 6.81 0.33
C PRO A 63 -20.23 5.53 -0.48
N GLN A 64 -21.11 4.52 -0.49
CA GLN A 64 -20.98 3.31 -1.33
C GLN A 64 -21.17 3.58 -2.84
N GLU A 65 -21.66 4.75 -3.23
CA GLU A 65 -21.92 5.09 -4.64
C GLU A 65 -20.83 6.01 -5.26
N ASP A 66 -19.84 6.45 -4.50
CA ASP A 66 -18.76 7.29 -5.04
C ASP A 66 -17.80 6.47 -5.94
N LEU A 67 -17.23 7.14 -6.95
CA LEU A 67 -16.30 6.52 -7.89
C LEU A 67 -14.86 6.62 -7.40
N VAL A 68 -14.04 5.62 -7.72
CA VAL A 68 -12.60 5.65 -7.44
C VAL A 68 -11.80 4.99 -8.55
N PHE A 69 -10.74 5.63 -9.01
CA PHE A 69 -9.78 5.02 -9.94
C PHE A 69 -8.38 5.01 -9.34
N PHE A 70 -7.54 4.08 -9.81
CA PHE A 70 -6.15 3.99 -9.41
C PHE A 70 -5.20 3.89 -10.61
N MET A 71 -4.04 4.52 -10.49
CA MET A 71 -3.06 4.70 -11.58
C MET A 71 -1.67 4.24 -11.17
N ARG A 72 -0.85 3.77 -12.12
CA ARG A 72 0.58 3.46 -11.87
C ARG A 72 1.49 4.57 -12.32
N ALA A 73 1.18 5.17 -13.47
CA ALA A 73 1.98 6.24 -14.03
C ALA A 73 1.62 7.55 -13.34
N GLY A 74 2.64 8.40 -13.19
CA GLY A 74 2.47 9.72 -12.65
C GLY A 74 3.70 10.57 -12.93
N PHE A 75 3.51 11.89 -12.87
CA PHE A 75 4.58 12.88 -12.96
C PHE A 75 4.38 13.95 -11.88
N ARG A 76 4.68 15.21 -12.16
CA ARG A 76 4.75 16.27 -11.15
C ARG A 76 3.38 16.59 -10.55
N ASP A 77 2.37 16.77 -11.39
CA ASP A 77 1.03 17.24 -10.98
C ASP A 77 0.02 16.10 -10.84
N SER A 78 0.42 14.85 -11.08
CA SER A 78 -0.45 13.69 -10.94
C SER A 78 -1.15 13.59 -9.57
N PRO A 79 -0.52 13.89 -8.42
CA PRO A 79 -1.20 13.86 -7.12
C PRO A 79 -2.40 14.81 -7.00
N LYS A 80 -2.47 15.88 -7.82
CA LYS A 80 -3.63 16.78 -7.88
C LYS A 80 -4.86 16.07 -8.48
N TRP A 81 -4.63 15.24 -9.49
CA TRP A 81 -5.70 14.64 -10.31
C TRP A 81 -6.00 13.21 -9.89
N GLY A 82 -4.99 12.39 -9.59
CA GLY A 82 -5.16 10.99 -9.19
C GLY A 82 -5.96 10.84 -7.90
N MET A 83 -6.84 9.83 -7.83
CA MET A 83 -7.59 9.49 -6.61
C MET A 83 -6.83 8.50 -5.73
N LEU A 84 -6.18 7.53 -6.36
CA LEU A 84 -5.35 6.51 -5.75
C LEU A 84 -4.22 6.16 -6.72
N PHE A 85 -3.13 5.63 -6.18
CA PHE A 85 -2.05 5.07 -6.98
C PHE A 85 -1.81 3.62 -6.61
N TRP A 86 -1.24 2.85 -7.53
CA TRP A 86 -0.62 1.58 -7.21
C TRP A 86 0.80 1.51 -7.75
N GLU A 87 1.61 0.67 -7.13
CA GLU A 87 3.06 0.61 -7.36
C GLU A 87 3.48 -0.03 -8.71
N GLY A 88 2.54 -0.35 -9.59
CA GLY A 88 2.82 -0.99 -10.88
C GLY A 88 3.12 -2.49 -10.77
N ASP A 89 3.88 -3.00 -11.74
CA ASP A 89 3.97 -4.43 -12.02
C ASP A 89 5.19 -5.08 -11.35
N GLN A 90 5.16 -5.29 -10.04
CA GLN A 90 6.26 -6.02 -9.39
C GLN A 90 6.34 -7.47 -9.91
N MET A 91 7.56 -8.00 -10.07
CA MET A 91 7.74 -9.43 -10.26
C MET A 91 7.23 -10.23 -9.05
N VAL A 92 6.79 -11.45 -9.31
CA VAL A 92 6.35 -12.43 -8.28
C VAL A 92 7.56 -13.00 -7.52
N SER A 93 8.32 -12.13 -6.84
CA SER A 93 9.66 -12.42 -6.30
C SER A 93 9.93 -11.75 -4.94
N TRP A 94 11.03 -12.17 -4.30
CA TRP A 94 11.58 -11.58 -3.06
C TRP A 94 12.72 -10.58 -3.31
N GLN A 95 12.92 -10.17 -4.57
CA GLN A 95 14.06 -9.36 -4.99
C GLN A 95 13.95 -7.92 -4.49
N ALA A 96 15.11 -7.27 -4.36
CA ALA A 96 15.21 -5.90 -3.87
C ALA A 96 14.66 -4.88 -4.86
N ASN A 97 14.91 -5.09 -6.16
CA ASN A 97 14.65 -4.08 -7.20
C ASN A 97 13.33 -4.30 -7.94
N ASP A 98 12.73 -5.47 -7.81
CA ASP A 98 11.49 -5.83 -8.51
C ASP A 98 10.79 -7.00 -7.80
N GLY A 99 10.20 -6.73 -6.64
CA GLY A 99 9.55 -7.74 -5.82
C GLY A 99 8.94 -7.11 -4.57
N ILE A 100 8.64 -7.92 -3.56
CA ILE A 100 8.00 -7.44 -2.33
C ILE A 100 8.81 -6.37 -1.55
N LYS A 101 10.11 -6.23 -1.82
CA LYS A 101 10.92 -5.16 -1.22
C LYS A 101 10.77 -3.85 -1.99
N SER A 102 10.81 -3.90 -3.31
CA SER A 102 10.64 -2.71 -4.13
C SER A 102 9.23 -2.13 -3.98
N SER A 103 8.22 -2.96 -3.70
CA SER A 103 6.88 -2.47 -3.34
C SER A 103 6.92 -1.55 -2.11
N VAL A 104 7.62 -1.94 -1.04
CA VAL A 104 7.76 -1.07 0.15
C VAL A 104 8.60 0.18 -0.15
N VAL A 105 9.66 0.07 -0.95
CA VAL A 105 10.43 1.25 -1.39
C VAL A 105 9.54 2.22 -2.18
N ALA A 106 8.72 1.70 -3.11
CA ALA A 106 7.79 2.49 -3.91
C ALA A 106 6.72 3.15 -3.04
N LEU A 107 6.13 2.41 -2.10
CA LEU A 107 5.17 2.92 -1.12
C LEU A 107 5.71 4.15 -0.38
N LEU A 108 6.95 4.07 0.12
CA LEU A 108 7.53 5.13 0.96
C LEU A 108 8.05 6.31 0.15
N SER A 109 8.73 6.06 -0.96
CA SER A 109 9.28 7.11 -1.83
C SER A 109 8.17 7.90 -2.54
N SER A 110 7.12 7.23 -3.01
CA SER A 110 5.95 7.89 -3.61
C SER A 110 5.22 8.75 -2.59
N GLY A 111 5.04 8.26 -1.35
CA GLY A 111 4.44 9.03 -0.27
C GLY A 111 5.16 10.35 0.01
N LEU A 112 6.49 10.36 -0.04
CA LEU A 112 7.30 11.59 0.09
C LEU A 112 7.14 12.53 -1.10
N SER A 113 6.82 11.98 -2.27
CA SER A 113 6.59 12.71 -3.51
C SER A 113 5.15 13.23 -3.64
N GLY A 114 4.35 13.16 -2.57
CA GLY A 114 2.97 13.65 -2.52
C GLY A 114 1.90 12.63 -2.93
N TYR A 115 2.28 11.40 -3.26
CA TYR A 115 1.36 10.31 -3.59
C TYR A 115 0.83 9.67 -2.30
N ALA A 116 -0.03 10.40 -1.60
CA ALA A 116 -0.41 10.07 -0.22
C ALA A 116 -1.18 8.73 -0.08
N PHE A 117 -1.78 8.26 -1.17
CA PHE A 117 -2.56 7.03 -1.25
C PHE A 117 -1.95 6.08 -2.26
N ASN A 118 -1.21 5.08 -1.78
CA ASN A 118 -0.58 4.07 -2.62
C ASN A 118 -0.73 2.65 -2.03
N HIS A 119 -0.84 1.65 -2.91
CA HIS A 119 -0.91 0.23 -2.58
C HIS A 119 -0.21 -0.63 -3.64
N SER A 120 -0.04 -1.91 -3.39
CA SER A 120 0.55 -2.84 -4.34
C SER A 120 -0.43 -3.93 -4.76
N ASP A 121 -0.12 -4.65 -5.82
CA ASP A 121 -0.76 -5.95 -6.07
C ASP A 121 -0.36 -6.94 -4.97
N ILE A 122 -1.32 -7.49 -4.23
CA ILE A 122 -1.04 -8.57 -3.27
C ILE A 122 -0.48 -9.77 -4.05
N GLY A 123 0.80 -10.05 -3.83
CA GLY A 123 1.52 -11.15 -4.45
C GLY A 123 2.33 -10.75 -5.70
N GLY A 124 2.35 -9.47 -6.09
CA GLY A 124 2.98 -8.99 -7.32
C GLY A 124 2.17 -9.32 -8.57
N TYR A 125 2.69 -9.01 -9.76
CA TYR A 125 2.01 -9.18 -11.04
C TYR A 125 2.83 -10.02 -12.03
N CYS A 126 4.09 -9.63 -12.27
CA CYS A 126 4.86 -10.11 -13.41
C CYS A 126 5.41 -11.52 -13.16
N THR A 127 4.90 -12.47 -13.93
CA THR A 127 5.34 -13.87 -13.97
C THR A 127 6.16 -14.08 -15.24
N MET A 128 7.42 -14.47 -15.08
CA MET A 128 8.34 -14.71 -16.20
C MET A 128 8.96 -16.09 -16.12
N HIS A 129 9.00 -16.77 -17.27
CA HIS A 129 9.71 -18.03 -17.43
C HIS A 129 10.91 -17.76 -18.34
N LEU A 130 12.09 -17.63 -17.73
CA LEU A 130 13.37 -17.63 -18.42
C LEU A 130 13.81 -19.10 -18.61
N PRO A 131 14.74 -19.39 -19.55
CA PRO A 131 15.15 -20.76 -19.86
C PRO A 131 15.52 -21.61 -18.64
N PHE A 132 16.10 -21.01 -17.60
CA PHE A 132 16.55 -21.69 -16.37
C PHE A 132 15.87 -21.21 -15.08
N ILE A 133 15.10 -20.12 -15.14
CA ILE A 133 14.50 -19.50 -13.95
C ILE A 133 13.02 -19.24 -14.22
N ARG A 134 12.16 -19.77 -13.36
CA ARG A 134 10.73 -19.49 -13.39
C ARG A 134 10.36 -18.67 -12.17
N TYR A 135 9.88 -17.46 -12.41
CA TYR A 135 9.26 -16.63 -11.41
C TYR A 135 7.77 -16.96 -11.40
N CYS A 136 7.37 -17.78 -10.42
CA CYS A 136 5.98 -18.07 -10.09
C CYS A 136 5.74 -17.67 -8.63
N ARG A 137 4.61 -17.02 -8.37
CA ARG A 137 4.16 -16.63 -7.04
C ARG A 137 3.96 -17.87 -6.19
N THR A 138 4.81 -18.01 -5.18
CA THR A 138 4.65 -19.06 -4.17
C THR A 138 3.55 -18.68 -3.18
N GLU A 139 2.97 -19.69 -2.54
CA GLU A 139 2.00 -19.46 -1.47
C GLU A 139 2.59 -18.57 -0.37
N GLU A 140 3.81 -18.85 0.10
CA GLU A 140 4.47 -18.02 1.12
C GLU A 140 4.59 -16.55 0.72
N LEU A 141 4.98 -16.28 -0.55
CA LEU A 141 5.10 -14.91 -1.03
C LEU A 141 3.74 -14.21 -1.04
N LEU A 142 2.70 -14.89 -1.52
CA LEU A 142 1.33 -14.38 -1.49
C LEU A 142 0.88 -14.03 -0.06
N LEU A 143 1.09 -14.93 0.89
CA LEU A 143 0.69 -14.72 2.29
C LEU A 143 1.45 -13.55 2.93
N ARG A 144 2.77 -13.45 2.75
CA ARG A 144 3.55 -12.31 3.25
C ARG A 144 3.13 -10.98 2.61
N TRP A 145 2.68 -11.00 1.36
CA TRP A 145 2.19 -9.80 0.70
C TRP A 145 0.78 -9.39 1.17
N MET A 146 -0.05 -10.36 1.57
CA MET A 146 -1.32 -10.09 2.29
C MET A 146 -1.04 -9.45 3.66
N GLU A 147 -0.08 -9.98 4.41
CA GLU A 147 0.35 -9.40 5.69
C GLU A 147 0.80 -7.94 5.53
N LEU A 148 1.58 -7.64 4.49
CA LEU A 148 2.05 -6.30 4.16
C LEU A 148 0.89 -5.35 3.79
N ASN A 149 0.07 -5.71 2.79
CA ASN A 149 -0.99 -4.82 2.28
C ASN A 149 -2.17 -4.66 3.24
N ALA A 150 -2.30 -5.49 4.27
CA ALA A 150 -3.30 -5.24 5.31
C ALA A 150 -3.04 -3.92 6.06
N PHE A 151 -1.85 -3.33 5.91
CA PHE A 151 -1.42 -2.06 6.48
C PHE A 151 -1.13 -0.97 5.42
N THR A 152 -1.75 -1.07 4.23
CA THR A 152 -1.73 -0.03 3.19
C THR A 152 -3.12 0.58 2.98
N ILE A 153 -3.25 1.56 2.08
CA ILE A 153 -4.53 2.28 1.88
C ILE A 153 -5.64 1.40 1.27
N VAL A 154 -5.27 0.38 0.48
CA VAL A 154 -6.19 -0.52 -0.22
C VAL A 154 -5.67 -1.96 -0.17
N PHE A 155 -6.54 -2.90 0.20
CA PHE A 155 -6.25 -4.33 0.25
C PHE A 155 -6.77 -5.05 -1.01
N ARG A 156 -5.97 -5.07 -2.09
CA ARG A 156 -6.38 -5.58 -3.42
C ARG A 156 -5.46 -6.68 -3.94
N THR A 157 -6.04 -7.75 -4.50
CA THR A 157 -5.32 -8.84 -5.18
C THR A 157 -5.21 -8.61 -6.69
N HIS A 158 -4.35 -9.40 -7.35
CA HIS A 158 -4.29 -9.50 -8.79
C HIS A 158 -3.89 -10.93 -9.20
N GLU A 159 -4.52 -11.52 -10.21
CA GLU A 159 -4.18 -12.89 -10.64
C GLU A 159 -2.78 -12.97 -11.27
N GLY A 160 -2.38 -11.87 -11.91
CA GLY A 160 -1.11 -11.69 -12.61
C GLY A 160 -1.25 -11.98 -14.10
N ASN A 161 -0.17 -11.84 -14.86
CA ASN A 161 -0.16 -12.08 -16.30
C ASN A 161 -0.23 -13.57 -16.70
N LYS A 162 -0.03 -14.51 -15.75
CA LYS A 162 -0.14 -15.96 -15.96
C LYS A 162 -0.84 -16.66 -14.79
N PRO A 163 -2.16 -16.50 -14.62
CA PRO A 163 -2.88 -16.96 -13.41
C PRO A 163 -2.67 -18.45 -13.06
N TRP A 164 -2.63 -19.32 -14.07
CA TRP A 164 -2.62 -20.79 -13.91
C TRP A 164 -1.35 -21.36 -13.26
N CYS A 165 -0.23 -20.62 -13.25
CA CYS A 165 1.01 -21.08 -12.62
C CYS A 165 1.35 -20.34 -11.32
N ASN A 166 0.46 -19.50 -10.82
CA ASN A 166 0.64 -18.68 -9.62
C ASN A 166 -0.33 -19.11 -8.52
N SER A 167 0.15 -19.05 -7.27
CA SER A 167 -0.76 -19.15 -6.12
C SER A 167 -1.69 -17.93 -6.09
N GLN A 168 -2.98 -18.19 -5.91
CA GLN A 168 -4.05 -17.20 -5.77
C GLN A 168 -4.64 -17.27 -4.37
N PHE A 169 -5.33 -16.21 -3.95
CA PHE A 169 -5.96 -16.19 -2.62
C PHE A 169 -7.06 -17.26 -2.48
N TYR A 170 -7.61 -17.72 -3.60
CA TYR A 170 -8.62 -18.78 -3.69
C TYR A 170 -8.04 -20.15 -4.08
N SER A 171 -6.71 -20.32 -4.15
CA SER A 171 -6.12 -21.59 -4.60
C SER A 171 -6.39 -22.75 -3.65
N ASN A 172 -6.49 -22.49 -2.35
CA ASN A 172 -6.79 -23.47 -1.31
C ASN A 172 -7.32 -22.81 -0.02
N ASP A 173 -7.80 -23.63 0.92
CA ASP A 173 -8.35 -23.17 2.20
C ASP A 173 -7.38 -22.33 3.03
N LYS A 174 -6.07 -22.63 2.97
CA LYS A 174 -5.05 -21.89 3.71
C LYS A 174 -4.88 -20.48 3.14
N THR A 175 -4.79 -20.33 1.82
CA THR A 175 -4.72 -19.03 1.16
C THR A 175 -5.99 -18.20 1.40
N LEU A 176 -7.15 -18.84 1.34
CA LEU A 176 -8.44 -18.16 1.52
C LEU A 176 -8.65 -17.71 2.97
N SER A 177 -8.34 -18.60 3.93
CA SER A 177 -8.44 -18.28 5.36
C SER A 177 -7.46 -17.19 5.77
N HIS A 178 -6.26 -17.19 5.19
CA HIS A 178 -5.27 -16.15 5.45
C HIS A 178 -5.71 -14.80 4.87
N PHE A 179 -6.23 -14.78 3.64
CA PHE A 179 -6.83 -13.58 3.04
C PHE A 179 -7.98 -13.04 3.90
N ALA A 180 -8.91 -13.90 4.34
CA ALA A 180 -10.02 -13.51 5.21
C ALA A 180 -9.55 -12.95 6.56
N ARG A 181 -8.52 -13.58 7.18
CA ARG A 181 -7.90 -13.09 8.42
C ARG A 181 -7.32 -11.68 8.22
N PHE A 182 -6.56 -11.44 7.15
CA PHE A 182 -5.94 -10.15 6.92
C PHE A 182 -6.90 -9.08 6.38
N ALA A 183 -7.99 -9.46 5.72
CA ALA A 183 -9.09 -8.55 5.42
C ALA A 183 -9.75 -8.01 6.71
N LYS A 184 -9.90 -8.86 7.74
CA LYS A 184 -10.35 -8.43 9.07
C LYS A 184 -9.33 -7.52 9.77
N VAL A 185 -8.02 -7.81 9.67
CA VAL A 185 -6.95 -6.92 10.17
C VAL A 185 -7.03 -5.56 9.48
N TYR A 186 -7.12 -5.54 8.15
CA TYR A 186 -7.31 -4.32 7.36
C TYR A 186 -8.58 -3.55 7.76
N LYS A 187 -9.68 -4.25 8.07
CA LYS A 187 -10.92 -3.65 8.58
C LYS A 187 -10.76 -3.07 9.99
N ALA A 188 -9.94 -3.67 10.85
CA ALA A 188 -9.82 -3.30 12.27
C ALA A 188 -9.25 -1.90 12.49
N TRP A 189 -8.42 -1.38 11.59
CA TRP A 189 -7.92 0.00 11.66
C TRP A 189 -8.65 0.95 10.68
N LYS A 190 -9.83 0.58 10.15
CA LYS A 190 -10.62 1.44 9.24
C LYS A 190 -10.86 2.84 9.80
N PHE A 191 -11.16 2.97 11.10
CA PHE A 191 -11.41 4.26 11.75
C PHE A 191 -10.20 5.20 11.58
N TYR A 192 -9.00 4.69 11.84
CA TYR A 192 -7.77 5.44 11.70
C TYR A 192 -7.39 5.66 10.23
N ARG A 193 -7.66 4.70 9.33
CA ARG A 193 -7.49 4.91 7.89
C ARG A 193 -8.29 6.11 7.39
N VAL A 194 -9.53 6.26 7.84
CA VAL A 194 -10.39 7.40 7.47
C VAL A 194 -9.81 8.73 8.01
N GLU A 195 -9.25 8.72 9.22
CA GLU A 195 -8.54 9.89 9.77
C GLU A 195 -7.30 10.25 8.95
N LEU A 196 -6.49 9.26 8.55
CA LEU A 196 -5.31 9.48 7.73
C LEU A 196 -5.65 9.96 6.32
N VAL A 197 -6.76 9.52 5.73
CA VAL A 197 -7.25 10.06 4.45
C VAL A 197 -7.63 11.53 4.58
N LYS A 198 -8.29 11.92 5.68
CA LYS A 198 -8.60 13.35 5.95
C LYS A 198 -7.33 14.15 6.17
N GLU A 199 -6.36 13.61 6.92
CA GLU A 199 -5.08 14.27 7.14
C GLU A 199 -4.31 14.47 5.84
N ALA A 200 -4.24 13.44 4.99
CA ALA A 200 -3.61 13.52 3.68
C ALA A 200 -4.25 14.61 2.80
N ALA A 201 -5.58 14.70 2.78
CA ALA A 201 -6.29 15.74 2.03
C ALA A 201 -6.00 17.17 2.54
N GLN A 202 -5.74 17.34 3.83
CA GLN A 202 -5.49 18.65 4.44
C GLN A 202 -4.01 19.06 4.42
N LYS A 203 -3.09 18.10 4.59
CA LYS A 203 -1.67 18.36 4.83
C LYS A 203 -0.73 17.72 3.81
N GLY A 204 -1.24 16.87 2.91
CA GLY A 204 -0.43 16.08 1.98
C GLY A 204 0.38 14.94 2.63
N SER A 205 0.16 14.65 3.91
CA SER A 205 0.92 13.60 4.62
C SER A 205 0.51 12.20 4.11
N PRO A 206 1.46 11.33 3.72
CA PRO A 206 1.10 10.00 3.22
C PRO A 206 0.56 9.10 4.34
N VAL A 207 -0.28 8.12 3.95
CA VAL A 207 -0.85 7.14 4.88
C VAL A 207 0.23 6.22 5.42
N CYS A 208 1.09 5.68 4.54
CA CYS A 208 2.28 4.92 4.92
C CYS A 208 3.49 5.85 4.90
N ARG A 209 4.23 5.91 6.00
CA ARG A 209 5.26 6.93 6.25
C ARG A 209 6.60 6.28 6.49
N HIS A 210 7.62 6.80 5.83
CA HIS A 210 8.98 6.53 6.26
C HIS A 210 9.18 7.14 7.66
N LEU A 211 9.89 6.44 8.55
CA LEU A 211 10.06 6.87 9.94
C LEU A 211 10.73 8.24 10.07
N PHE A 212 11.54 8.66 9.09
CA PHE A 212 12.28 9.92 9.16
C PHE A 212 11.34 11.14 9.23
N LEU A 213 10.11 11.03 8.71
CA LEU A 213 9.10 12.10 8.81
C LEU A 213 8.75 12.43 10.27
N HIS A 214 8.92 11.46 11.17
CA HIS A 214 8.63 11.59 12.60
C HIS A 214 9.90 11.64 13.46
N TYR A 215 10.98 11.01 13.00
CA TYR A 215 12.23 10.88 13.74
C TYR A 215 13.43 11.28 12.87
N PRO A 216 13.51 12.54 12.40
CA PRO A 216 14.53 12.97 11.44
C PRO A 216 15.95 12.94 12.01
N ASN A 217 16.09 13.06 13.34
CA ASN A 217 17.39 13.10 14.02
C ASN A 217 17.96 11.71 14.35
N ASP A 218 17.24 10.63 14.03
CA ASP A 218 17.72 9.27 14.24
C ASP A 218 18.46 8.78 12.99
N GLU A 219 19.80 8.72 13.06
CA GLU A 219 20.66 8.27 11.95
C GLU A 219 20.31 6.86 11.47
N ARG A 220 19.90 5.98 12.39
CA ARG A 220 19.51 4.62 12.00
C ARG A 220 18.24 4.64 11.19
N VAL A 221 17.27 5.49 11.55
CA VAL A 221 16.05 5.71 10.76
C VAL A 221 16.40 6.20 9.36
N GLN A 222 17.34 7.14 9.21
CA GLN A 222 17.74 7.66 7.89
C GLN A 222 18.33 6.58 6.97
N SER A 223 18.96 5.54 7.54
CA SER A 223 19.53 4.42 6.78
C SER A 223 18.53 3.34 6.34
N LEU A 224 17.27 3.44 6.78
CA LEU A 224 16.23 2.48 6.41
C LEU A 224 15.75 2.73 4.98
N SER A 225 15.25 1.67 4.34
CA SER A 225 14.70 1.72 3.00
C SER A 225 13.32 1.06 2.95
N TYR A 226 13.27 -0.26 3.13
CA TYR A 226 12.04 -1.07 3.08
C TYR A 226 11.80 -1.87 4.36
N GLU A 227 12.72 -1.81 5.34
CA GLU A 227 12.71 -2.72 6.48
C GLU A 227 11.53 -2.48 7.43
N GLN A 228 11.06 -1.25 7.54
CA GLN A 228 9.94 -0.88 8.40
C GLN A 228 9.34 0.47 7.99
N PHE A 229 8.06 0.65 8.29
CA PHE A 229 7.32 1.89 8.03
C PHE A 229 6.25 2.13 9.09
N LEU A 230 5.72 3.33 9.13
CA LEU A 230 4.58 3.68 9.98
C LEU A 230 3.30 3.73 9.15
N VAL A 231 2.17 3.33 9.74
CA VAL A 231 0.85 3.73 9.27
C VAL A 231 0.42 4.94 10.09
N GLY A 232 0.39 6.10 9.44
CA GLY A 232 0.33 7.40 10.10
C GLY A 232 1.46 7.57 11.13
N SER A 233 1.14 7.99 12.35
CA SER A 233 2.08 8.09 13.47
C SER A 233 2.00 6.94 14.47
N GLU A 234 0.93 6.15 14.47
CA GLU A 234 0.54 5.33 15.63
C GLU A 234 0.86 3.82 15.51
N ILE A 235 1.03 3.31 14.29
CA ILE A 235 1.26 1.87 14.05
C ILE A 235 2.60 1.70 13.34
N LEU A 236 3.50 0.90 13.90
CA LEU A 236 4.79 0.53 13.30
C LEU A 236 4.68 -0.88 12.70
N VAL A 237 5.03 -1.01 11.43
CA VAL A 237 4.98 -2.27 10.67
C VAL A 237 6.39 -2.66 10.24
N VAL A 238 6.78 -3.90 10.54
CA VAL A 238 8.08 -4.47 10.17
C VAL A 238 7.84 -5.77 9.38
N PRO A 239 7.67 -5.68 8.05
CA PRO A 239 7.26 -6.82 7.24
C PRO A 239 8.36 -7.88 7.09
N VAL A 240 7.95 -9.14 6.91
CA VAL A 240 8.89 -10.22 6.55
C VAL A 240 9.08 -10.23 5.04
N LEU A 241 10.22 -9.72 4.58
CA LEU A 241 10.53 -9.52 3.16
C LEU A 241 11.52 -10.54 2.58
N HIS A 242 11.71 -11.68 3.26
CA HIS A 242 12.64 -12.72 2.85
C HIS A 242 12.00 -14.11 2.99
N LYS A 243 12.16 -14.93 1.94
CA LYS A 243 11.68 -16.31 1.89
C LYS A 243 12.17 -17.13 3.09
N GLY A 244 11.26 -17.90 3.70
CA GLY A 244 11.52 -18.82 4.79
C GLY A 244 11.81 -18.16 6.15
N LYS A 245 11.80 -16.83 6.26
CA LYS A 245 12.09 -16.15 7.52
C LYS A 245 10.85 -16.10 8.41
N LYS A 246 11.10 -16.23 9.72
CA LYS A 246 10.10 -16.17 10.80
C LYS A 246 10.46 -15.16 11.89
N ASN A 247 11.42 -14.30 11.61
CA ASN A 247 11.85 -13.23 12.50
C ASN A 247 12.30 -12.02 11.68
N VAL A 248 12.18 -10.85 12.29
CA VAL A 248 12.64 -9.57 11.72
C VAL A 248 13.42 -8.80 12.76
N LYS A 249 14.29 -7.90 12.28
CA LYS A 249 15.04 -6.99 13.13
C LYS A 249 14.34 -5.64 13.11
N VAL A 250 13.66 -5.31 14.20
CA VAL A 250 12.94 -4.04 14.39
C VAL A 250 13.91 -3.00 14.94
N HIS A 251 13.83 -1.76 14.47
CA HIS A 251 14.43 -0.59 15.11
C HIS A 251 13.35 0.25 15.79
N PHE A 252 13.48 0.50 17.09
CA PHE A 252 12.62 1.43 17.81
C PHE A 252 13.30 2.80 17.84
N PRO A 253 12.70 3.84 17.25
CA PRO A 253 13.36 5.11 16.97
C PRO A 253 13.75 5.88 18.24
N VAL A 254 14.83 6.68 18.14
CA VAL A 254 15.20 7.70 19.12
C VAL A 254 14.21 8.86 19.07
N GLY A 255 13.91 9.47 20.23
CA GLY A 255 13.02 10.62 20.33
C GLY A 255 11.54 10.26 20.51
N GLU A 256 11.19 8.97 20.41
CA GLU A 256 9.85 8.50 20.72
C GLU A 256 9.64 8.40 22.24
N THR A 257 8.80 9.26 22.80
CA THR A 257 8.52 9.33 24.24
C THR A 257 7.72 8.15 24.80
N CYS A 258 6.97 7.43 23.97
CA CYS A 258 6.17 6.29 24.39
C CYS A 258 6.84 4.94 24.10
N SER A 259 6.33 3.88 24.72
CA SER A 259 6.76 2.52 24.44
C SER A 259 5.97 1.92 23.28
N TRP A 260 6.57 0.95 22.58
CA TRP A 260 5.90 0.20 21.52
C TRP A 260 5.39 -1.15 22.04
N GLN A 261 4.12 -1.45 21.82
CA GLN A 261 3.50 -2.73 22.18
C GLN A 261 3.31 -3.60 20.95
N HIS A 262 3.85 -4.81 20.97
CA HIS A 262 3.63 -5.81 19.94
C HIS A 262 2.19 -6.32 19.98
N ILE A 263 1.45 -6.22 18.87
CA ILE A 263 -0.01 -6.42 18.89
C ILE A 263 -0.43 -7.87 19.19
N TRP A 264 0.40 -8.85 18.81
CA TRP A 264 0.04 -10.28 18.95
C TRP A 264 0.36 -10.83 20.33
N THR A 265 1.45 -10.38 20.95
CA THR A 265 1.93 -10.93 22.23
C THR A 265 1.70 -9.99 23.41
N GLY A 266 1.32 -8.74 23.16
CA GLY A 266 1.21 -7.69 24.18
C GLY A 266 2.56 -7.23 24.76
N LYS A 267 3.69 -7.81 24.31
CA LYS A 267 5.03 -7.47 24.80
C LYS A 267 5.35 -6.01 24.48
N THR A 268 5.81 -5.29 25.49
CA THR A 268 6.16 -3.86 25.38
C THR A 268 7.68 -3.68 25.26
N TYR A 269 8.09 -2.74 24.42
CA TYR A 269 9.46 -2.36 24.14
C TYR A 269 9.65 -0.89 24.53
N GLN A 270 10.33 -0.66 25.65
CA GLN A 270 10.47 0.66 26.27
C GLN A 270 11.78 1.37 25.87
N LYS A 271 12.79 0.61 25.43
CA LYS A 271 14.11 1.15 25.11
C LYS A 271 14.08 1.82 23.73
N GLN A 272 14.32 3.12 23.69
CA GLN A 272 14.47 3.90 22.45
C GLN A 272 15.85 3.66 21.81
N GLY A 273 15.96 3.98 20.52
CA GLY A 273 17.21 3.88 19.76
C GLY A 273 17.80 2.48 19.72
N CYS A 274 16.98 1.45 19.92
CA CYS A 274 17.45 0.08 20.04
C CYS A 274 16.87 -0.81 18.95
N GLN A 275 17.60 -1.88 18.64
CA GLN A 275 17.13 -2.92 17.76
C GLN A 275 16.76 -4.17 18.55
N ALA A 276 15.70 -4.84 18.12
CA ALA A 276 15.28 -6.11 18.68
C ALA A 276 14.96 -7.12 17.59
N TRP A 277 15.33 -8.38 17.81
CA TRP A 277 14.81 -9.50 17.03
C TRP A 277 13.42 -9.86 17.56
N VAL A 278 12.45 -9.92 16.66
CA VAL A 278 11.05 -10.22 16.97
C VAL A 278 10.58 -11.37 16.10
N GLU A 279 9.91 -12.34 16.71
CA GLU A 279 9.27 -13.43 15.98
C GLU A 279 8.12 -12.89 15.12
N ALA A 280 8.12 -13.30 13.86
CA ALA A 280 7.13 -12.95 12.86
C ALA A 280 6.79 -14.19 12.01
N PRO A 281 6.23 -15.27 12.59
CA PRO A 281 5.76 -16.41 11.81
C PRO A 281 4.63 -15.98 10.85
N LEU A 282 4.33 -16.82 9.86
CA LEU A 282 3.20 -16.57 8.95
C LEU A 282 1.91 -16.41 9.75
N GLY A 283 1.15 -15.36 9.46
CA GLY A 283 -0.08 -14.99 10.16
C GLY A 283 0.11 -13.96 11.28
N TYR A 284 1.36 -13.67 11.66
CA TYR A 284 1.72 -12.80 12.77
C TYR A 284 2.91 -11.89 12.40
N PRO A 285 2.77 -11.00 11.41
CA PRO A 285 3.83 -10.06 11.03
C PRO A 285 4.20 -9.15 12.22
N ALA A 286 5.45 -8.69 12.34
CA ALA A 286 5.81 -7.83 13.45
C ALA A 286 5.16 -6.45 13.31
N VAL A 287 4.15 -6.19 14.15
CA VAL A 287 3.36 -4.95 14.15
C VAL A 287 3.25 -4.45 15.58
N PHE A 288 3.42 -3.14 15.75
CA PHE A 288 3.42 -2.48 17.04
C PHE A 288 2.50 -1.27 17.05
N VAL A 289 1.94 -0.99 18.20
CA VAL A 289 1.18 0.24 18.48
C VAL A 289 1.84 0.99 19.63
N LYS A 290 1.67 2.31 19.66
CA LYS A 290 2.12 3.12 20.80
C LYS A 290 1.31 2.81 22.05
N VAL A 291 1.99 2.62 23.19
CA VAL A 291 1.35 2.44 24.50
C VAL A 291 0.65 3.73 24.92
N GLY A 292 -0.61 3.64 25.34
CA GLY A 292 -1.44 4.78 25.72
C GLY A 292 -2.04 5.55 24.53
N SER A 293 -1.85 5.06 23.31
CA SER A 293 -2.49 5.62 22.12
C SER A 293 -3.94 5.16 22.00
N ILE A 294 -4.88 6.11 21.89
CA ILE A 294 -6.30 5.82 21.63
C ILE A 294 -6.47 5.03 20.31
N VAL A 295 -5.64 5.33 19.30
CA VAL A 295 -5.61 4.59 18.03
C VAL A 295 -5.14 3.16 18.27
N GLY A 296 -4.04 2.97 18.99
CA GLY A 296 -3.53 1.65 19.33
C GLY A 296 -4.54 0.80 20.09
N GLU A 297 -5.16 1.35 21.14
CA GLU A 297 -6.16 0.68 21.95
C GLU A 297 -7.42 0.34 21.16
N THR A 298 -7.91 1.26 20.32
CA THR A 298 -9.08 1.03 19.46
C THR A 298 -8.79 -0.04 18.41
N PHE A 299 -7.60 -0.05 17.82
CA PHE A 299 -7.19 -1.08 16.88
C PHE A 299 -7.16 -2.46 17.54
N LEU A 300 -6.51 -2.59 18.71
CA LEU A 300 -6.46 -3.85 19.46
C LEU A 300 -7.86 -4.34 19.87
N ARG A 301 -8.74 -3.44 20.31
CA ARG A 301 -10.15 -3.75 20.60
C ARG A 301 -10.88 -4.28 19.38
N ASN A 302 -10.71 -3.65 18.21
CA ASN A 302 -11.34 -4.10 16.97
C ASN A 302 -10.82 -5.46 16.52
N LEU A 303 -9.51 -5.75 16.70
CA LEU A 303 -8.96 -7.07 16.42
C LEU A 303 -9.60 -8.16 17.29
N LYS A 304 -9.79 -7.90 18.60
CA LYS A 304 -10.53 -8.81 19.50
C LYS A 304 -11.98 -9.02 19.04
N ASN A 305 -12.67 -7.93 18.67
CA ASN A 305 -14.05 -8.00 18.17
C ASN A 305 -14.20 -8.77 16.85
N PHE A 306 -13.11 -8.96 16.09
CA PHE A 306 -13.10 -9.76 14.86
C PHE A 306 -12.52 -11.16 15.04
N ASP A 307 -12.27 -11.58 16.29
CA ASP A 307 -11.67 -12.87 16.68
C ASP A 307 -10.28 -13.08 16.05
N ILE A 308 -9.48 -12.01 16.01
CA ILE A 308 -8.11 -12.03 15.48
C ILE A 308 -7.06 -12.18 16.60
N LEU A 309 -7.32 -11.54 17.74
CA LEU A 309 -6.56 -11.60 19.00
C LEU A 309 -7.38 -12.32 20.07
#